data_AF-Q608T5-F1
#
_entry.id   AF-Q608T5-F1
#
_cell.length_a   1.000
_cell.length_b   1.000
_cell.length_c   1.000
_cell.angle_alpha   90.00
_cell.angle_beta   90.00
_cell.angle_gamma   90.00
#
_symmetry.space_group_name_H-M   'P 1'
#
loop_
_entity.id
_entity.type
_entity.pdbx_description
1 polymer ?
#
loop_
_entity_poly.entity_id
_entity_poly.type
_entity_poly.pdbx_seq_one_letter_code
_entity_poly.pdbx_strand_id
1 'polypeptide(L)'
;MTQSRTAPSSSNGPPSIPVVCGRESGTLCHLFGLLGSRFLARPLGPSGSAGACLTLTNIHLGMLEYILTYHRGLFATLFLLPISVIYGAYVTLRNRIIFLCHSAPARHDEKVRRVIRQIDLWKEQGCKEKLCTGRSGWKSMSELIPIYKYSHRKIHIDLYDILEIDVSRRVVRVEPLVTMGQLSSTLKVEGWMLPVVPELNDLTVGGLIMGFGVETSSHRYGLFQHICESFEIITAEGTLVTCSRSENPELFHQIPWSHGTLGFLVAAELQIIPAKKYVRLHYQPVSSLNEMAKLFESEARNTDNDFVEGIVYNRDAAVIMCGRLMDAAGHDGPVNPINQWYKPWFFKHVENRLRSNSNNVEYIPLEDYFHRHTRSYFWMMKDIIPFGNHPLFRVLLGWAMPPRIELLKYTETETTRELRERHQMIQDMLMPIRYLSKSIEYFDEHTGLYPLWLSPMSIRRNSEDIGFVRPFCDENGVEDELFVDIGAYGTLKKKDRDARDVLGLLEQFVLQHHGYQALYAKTALSHTDFRRMFNHGSYDRLREKLPLCKLAFDEVYDKVSTAGRASPVEVRRMKKKH
;
A
#
# COMPACT_ATOMS: atom_id res chain seq x y z
N MET A 1 72.42 5.69 -2.18
CA MET A 1 73.33 4.55 -1.98
C MET A 1 72.47 3.37 -1.54
N THR A 2 71.97 2.61 -2.51
CA THR A 2 72.48 1.30 -3.02
C THR A 2 71.84 0.13 -2.26
N GLN A 3 70.78 -0.47 -2.83
CA GLN A 3 70.77 -1.71 -3.67
C GLN A 3 70.73 -2.98 -2.79
N SER A 4 69.68 -3.81 -2.76
CA SER A 4 69.01 -4.67 -3.78
C SER A 4 69.35 -6.16 -3.55
N ARG A 5 68.31 -7.02 -3.61
CA ARG A 5 68.30 -8.46 -4.01
C ARG A 5 66.88 -9.01 -3.78
N THR A 6 66.03 -9.06 -4.81
CA THR A 6 65.72 -10.20 -5.71
C THR A 6 64.96 -11.37 -5.07
N ALA A 7 63.81 -11.69 -5.68
CA ALA A 7 62.79 -12.70 -5.34
C ALA A 7 63.24 -14.18 -5.57
N PRO A 8 62.39 -15.19 -5.28
CA PRO A 8 61.39 -15.61 -6.28
C PRO A 8 60.01 -16.09 -5.76
N SER A 9 59.17 -16.34 -6.76
CA SER A 9 57.76 -16.67 -6.93
C SER A 9 57.09 -17.84 -6.17
N SER A 10 55.76 -17.66 -6.07
CA SER A 10 54.63 -18.59 -6.31
C SER A 10 54.26 -19.69 -5.31
N SER A 11 53.04 -19.58 -4.74
CA SER A 11 52.02 -20.64 -4.86
C SER A 11 50.60 -20.14 -4.53
N ASN A 12 49.75 -20.15 -5.56
CA ASN A 12 48.35 -20.61 -5.59
C ASN A 12 47.36 -20.14 -4.50
N GLY A 13 46.74 -18.98 -4.73
CA GLY A 13 45.38 -18.71 -4.23
C GLY A 13 44.32 -19.28 -5.20
N PRO A 14 43.15 -19.74 -4.71
CA PRO A 14 42.13 -20.37 -5.54
C PRO A 14 41.48 -19.35 -6.49
N PRO A 15 40.94 -19.81 -7.64
CA PRO A 15 40.55 -18.93 -8.74
C PRO A 15 39.36 -18.04 -8.38
N SER A 16 39.51 -16.76 -8.72
CA SER A 16 38.44 -15.78 -8.81
C SER A 16 37.39 -16.26 -9.83
N ILE A 17 36.24 -16.68 -9.31
CA ILE A 17 35.05 -16.95 -10.12
C ILE A 17 34.51 -15.59 -10.58
N PRO A 18 34.34 -15.36 -11.90
CA PRO A 18 33.68 -14.15 -12.38
C PRO A 18 32.22 -14.23 -11.94
N VAL A 19 31.80 -13.31 -11.06
CA VAL A 19 30.39 -13.10 -10.74
C VAL A 19 29.71 -12.66 -12.03
N VAL A 20 29.01 -13.61 -12.66
CA VAL A 20 28.09 -13.34 -13.75
C VAL A 20 27.04 -12.37 -13.21
N CYS A 21 27.12 -11.14 -13.69
CA CYS A 21 26.11 -10.11 -13.52
C CYS A 21 24.76 -10.70 -13.94
N GLY A 22 23.89 -10.97 -12.96
CA GLY A 22 22.54 -11.44 -13.20
C GLY A 22 21.78 -10.35 -13.94
N ARG A 23 21.77 -10.42 -15.27
CA ARG A 23 20.79 -9.71 -16.10
C ARG A 23 19.41 -10.10 -15.58
N GLU A 24 18.69 -9.11 -15.08
CA GLU A 24 17.24 -9.19 -14.89
C GLU A 24 16.65 -9.74 -16.20
N SER A 25 16.21 -11.00 -16.17
CA SER A 25 15.56 -11.64 -17.30
C SER A 25 14.10 -11.24 -17.23
N GLY A 26 13.61 -10.62 -18.31
CA GLY A 26 12.19 -10.43 -18.55
C GLY A 26 11.56 -11.76 -18.94
N THR A 27 11.52 -12.71 -18.02
CA THR A 27 11.07 -14.08 -18.28
C THR A 27 9.56 -14.13 -18.55
N LEU A 28 8.80 -13.16 -18.04
CA LEU A 28 7.39 -12.94 -18.43
C LEU A 28 7.25 -12.26 -19.80
N CYS A 29 8.24 -11.48 -20.24
CA CYS A 29 8.32 -10.99 -21.63
C CYS A 29 8.63 -12.13 -22.61
N HIS A 30 9.39 -13.15 -22.21
CA HIS A 30 9.66 -14.30 -23.07
C HIS A 30 8.50 -15.29 -23.15
N LEU A 31 7.77 -15.55 -22.06
CA LEU A 31 6.65 -16.50 -22.10
C LEU A 31 5.45 -15.99 -22.92
N PHE A 32 5.23 -14.67 -22.96
CA PHE A 32 4.21 -14.05 -23.83
C PHE A 32 4.77 -13.48 -25.15
N GLY A 33 6.09 -13.27 -25.26
CA GLY A 33 6.76 -12.82 -26.49
C GLY A 33 7.14 -13.95 -27.45
N LEU A 34 7.34 -15.18 -26.96
CA LEU A 34 7.65 -16.34 -27.82
C LEU A 34 6.46 -16.84 -28.64
N LEU A 35 5.25 -16.32 -28.39
CA LEU A 35 4.07 -16.54 -29.24
C LEU A 35 3.85 -15.42 -30.28
N GLY A 36 4.71 -14.41 -30.37
CA GLY A 36 4.46 -13.22 -31.18
C GLY A 36 5.60 -12.71 -32.08
N SER A 37 6.80 -13.30 -32.06
CA SER A 37 7.93 -12.70 -32.80
C SER A 37 8.97 -13.71 -33.28
N ARG A 38 8.59 -14.49 -34.29
CA ARG A 38 9.52 -14.96 -35.33
C ARG A 38 8.78 -14.96 -36.65
N PHE A 39 8.97 -13.90 -37.43
CA PHE A 39 8.92 -13.81 -38.89
C PHE A 39 8.69 -12.33 -39.20
N LEU A 40 9.73 -11.62 -39.64
CA LEU A 40 9.64 -10.45 -40.53
C LEU A 40 11.05 -9.86 -40.67
N ALA A 41 11.77 -10.28 -41.71
CA ALA A 41 12.81 -9.49 -42.38
C ALA A 41 13.26 -10.17 -43.69
N ARG A 42 12.59 -9.84 -44.81
CA ARG A 42 13.20 -9.34 -46.07
C ARG A 42 12.14 -9.21 -47.18
N PRO A 43 12.26 -8.21 -48.08
CA PRO A 43 11.21 -7.83 -49.01
C PRO A 43 11.33 -8.58 -50.33
N LEU A 44 10.26 -9.26 -50.77
CA LEU A 44 10.12 -9.76 -52.15
C LEU A 44 8.65 -9.75 -52.56
N GLY A 45 8.33 -8.92 -53.57
CA GLY A 45 7.35 -9.16 -54.65
C GLY A 45 5.85 -9.29 -54.31
N PRO A 46 4.93 -8.72 -55.13
CA PRO A 46 3.51 -8.75 -54.86
C PRO A 46 2.90 -10.10 -55.28
N SER A 47 2.40 -10.89 -54.33
CA SER A 47 1.40 -11.92 -54.61
C SER A 47 0.61 -12.25 -53.33
N GLY A 48 -0.71 -12.38 -53.49
CA GLY A 48 -1.69 -12.36 -52.41
C GLY A 48 -1.60 -13.53 -51.44
N SER A 49 -1.60 -13.23 -50.14
CA SER A 49 -2.05 -14.10 -49.03
C SER A 49 -1.92 -13.45 -47.63
N ALA A 50 -1.34 -12.25 -47.50
CA ALA A 50 -1.13 -11.58 -46.21
C ALA A 50 -2.41 -11.06 -45.50
N GLY A 51 -3.58 -11.05 -46.17
CA GLY A 51 -4.83 -10.52 -45.60
C GLY A 51 -5.51 -11.39 -44.53
N ALA A 52 -5.28 -12.71 -44.54
CA ALA A 52 -5.96 -13.66 -43.65
C ALA A 52 -5.26 -13.83 -42.27
N CYS A 53 -3.93 -13.70 -42.23
CA CYS A 53 -3.17 -13.86 -40.98
C CYS A 53 -3.31 -12.62 -40.06
N LEU A 54 -3.37 -11.42 -40.64
CA LEU A 54 -3.61 -10.15 -39.95
C LEU A 54 -5.06 -10.01 -39.45
N THR A 55 -6.04 -10.65 -40.10
CA THR A 55 -7.44 -10.67 -39.64
C THR A 55 -7.64 -11.67 -38.52
N LEU A 56 -7.07 -12.89 -38.60
CA LEU A 56 -7.16 -13.88 -37.52
C LEU A 56 -6.49 -13.42 -36.22
N THR A 57 -5.32 -12.78 -36.27
CA THR A 57 -4.67 -12.21 -35.08
C THR A 57 -5.47 -11.07 -34.46
N ASN A 58 -6.07 -10.19 -35.27
CA ASN A 58 -6.96 -9.14 -34.77
C ASN A 58 -8.27 -9.68 -34.20
N ILE A 59 -8.82 -10.77 -34.75
CA ILE A 59 -10.01 -11.46 -34.21
C ILE A 59 -9.68 -12.11 -32.87
N HIS A 60 -8.52 -12.77 -32.73
CA HIS A 60 -8.08 -13.35 -31.47
C HIS A 60 -7.79 -12.29 -30.39
N LEU A 61 -7.19 -11.15 -30.75
CA LEU A 61 -7.01 -10.04 -29.82
C LEU A 61 -8.36 -9.43 -29.40
N GLY A 62 -9.29 -9.24 -30.34
CA GLY A 62 -10.63 -8.72 -30.04
C GLY A 62 -11.46 -9.66 -29.17
N MET A 63 -11.34 -10.99 -29.37
CA MET A 63 -11.99 -11.99 -28.53
C MET A 63 -11.40 -12.05 -27.12
N LEU A 64 -10.07 -11.96 -26.99
CA LEU A 64 -9.41 -11.90 -25.69
C LEU A 64 -9.80 -10.62 -24.94
N GLU A 65 -9.83 -9.48 -25.62
CA GLU A 65 -10.27 -8.20 -25.03
C GLU A 65 -11.75 -8.24 -24.62
N TYR A 66 -12.61 -8.88 -25.41
CA TYR A 66 -14.01 -9.13 -25.07
C TYR A 66 -14.12 -9.99 -23.79
N ILE A 67 -13.39 -11.11 -23.71
CA ILE A 67 -13.39 -11.99 -22.52
C ILE A 67 -12.84 -11.25 -21.29
N LEU A 68 -11.76 -10.50 -21.44
CA LEU A 68 -11.16 -9.69 -20.36
C LEU A 68 -12.11 -8.60 -19.85
N THR A 69 -12.98 -8.10 -20.71
CA THR A 69 -13.91 -7.00 -20.39
C THR A 69 -15.23 -7.52 -19.84
N TYR A 70 -15.89 -8.45 -20.53
CA TYR A 70 -17.24 -8.92 -20.20
C TYR A 70 -17.27 -10.17 -19.33
N HIS A 71 -16.20 -10.97 -19.33
CA HIS A 71 -16.06 -12.19 -18.55
C HIS A 71 -14.86 -12.14 -17.60
N ARG A 72 -14.52 -10.94 -17.11
CA ARG A 72 -13.35 -10.67 -16.25
C ARG A 72 -13.25 -11.63 -15.06
N GLY A 73 -14.36 -11.94 -14.40
CA GLY A 73 -14.38 -12.88 -13.27
C GLY A 73 -14.00 -14.32 -13.66
N LEU A 74 -14.45 -14.81 -14.82
CA LEU A 74 -14.08 -16.12 -15.33
C LEU A 74 -12.60 -16.16 -15.75
N PHE A 75 -12.14 -15.14 -16.47
CA PHE A 75 -10.74 -15.01 -16.85
C PHE A 75 -9.82 -14.96 -15.61
N ALA A 76 -10.17 -14.12 -14.63
CA ALA A 76 -9.42 -13.99 -13.40
C ALA A 76 -9.36 -15.33 -12.64
N THR A 77 -10.46 -16.08 -12.61
CA THR A 77 -10.53 -17.38 -11.94
C THR A 77 -9.72 -18.46 -12.66
N LEU A 78 -9.81 -18.55 -13.99
CA LEU A 78 -9.20 -19.64 -14.78
C LEU A 78 -7.72 -19.42 -15.06
N PHE A 79 -7.27 -18.16 -15.17
CA PHE A 79 -5.90 -17.84 -15.59
C PHE A 79 -5.13 -17.06 -14.52
N LEU A 80 -5.67 -15.93 -14.05
CA LEU A 80 -4.93 -15.06 -13.12
C LEU A 80 -4.69 -15.73 -11.78
N LEU A 81 -5.69 -16.42 -11.25
CA LEU A 81 -5.64 -17.03 -9.94
C LEU A 81 -4.61 -18.18 -9.89
N PRO A 82 -4.60 -19.17 -10.82
CA PRO A 82 -3.55 -20.19 -10.85
C PRO A 82 -2.15 -19.60 -11.05
N ILE A 83 -2.00 -18.63 -11.96
CA ILE A 83 -0.70 -17.96 -12.18
C ILE A 83 -0.25 -17.22 -10.91
N SER A 84 -1.19 -16.58 -10.20
CA SER A 84 -0.90 -15.90 -8.93
C SER A 84 -0.41 -16.86 -7.86
N VAL A 85 -1.00 -18.06 -7.76
CA VAL A 85 -0.55 -19.11 -6.83
C VAL A 85 0.85 -19.59 -7.18
N ILE A 86 1.11 -19.93 -8.44
CA ILE A 86 2.42 -20.41 -8.90
C ILE A 86 3.49 -19.32 -8.67
N TYR A 87 3.18 -18.08 -9.07
CA TYR A 87 4.08 -16.95 -8.86
C TYR A 87 4.31 -16.67 -7.37
N GLY A 88 3.26 -16.76 -6.55
CA GLY A 88 3.34 -16.62 -5.10
C GLY A 88 4.23 -17.68 -4.47
N ALA A 89 4.09 -18.94 -4.88
CA ALA A 89 4.94 -20.04 -4.44
C ALA A 89 6.41 -19.82 -4.86
N TYR A 90 6.64 -19.40 -6.11
CA TYR A 90 7.97 -19.03 -6.59
C TYR A 90 8.60 -17.88 -5.78
N VAL A 91 7.86 -16.79 -5.55
CA VAL A 91 8.36 -15.64 -4.77
C VAL A 91 8.64 -16.06 -3.33
N THR A 92 7.77 -16.87 -2.72
CA THR A 92 7.96 -17.37 -1.35
C THR A 92 9.20 -18.23 -1.26
N LEU A 93 9.38 -19.18 -2.19
CA LEU A 93 10.55 -20.03 -2.25
C LEU A 93 11.83 -19.22 -2.50
N ARG A 94 11.81 -18.30 -3.47
CA ARG A 94 12.92 -17.40 -3.76
C ARG A 94 13.29 -16.57 -2.54
N ASN A 95 12.30 -15.95 -1.88
CA ASN A 95 12.51 -15.13 -0.70
C ASN A 95 13.02 -15.99 0.46
N ARG A 96 12.56 -17.23 0.61
CA ARG A 96 13.07 -18.18 1.61
C ARG A 96 14.52 -18.58 1.33
N ILE A 97 14.89 -18.80 0.07
CA ILE A 97 16.28 -19.08 -0.33
C ILE A 97 17.15 -17.84 -0.10
N ILE A 98 16.71 -16.66 -0.52
CA ILE A 98 17.41 -15.40 -0.25
C ILE A 98 17.54 -15.21 1.26
N PHE A 99 16.51 -15.52 2.03
CA PHE A 99 16.56 -15.45 3.48
C PHE A 99 17.62 -16.41 4.04
N LEU A 100 17.58 -17.69 3.66
CA LEU A 100 18.54 -18.70 4.12
C LEU A 100 19.99 -18.43 3.66
N CYS A 101 20.19 -17.84 2.48
CA CYS A 101 21.52 -17.62 1.89
C CYS A 101 22.08 -16.20 2.13
N HIS A 102 21.22 -15.20 2.34
CA HIS A 102 21.56 -13.77 2.35
C HIS A 102 20.83 -12.94 3.42
N SER A 103 19.74 -13.41 4.05
CA SER A 103 19.21 -12.77 5.26
C SER A 103 20.17 -13.08 6.39
N ALA A 104 21.10 -12.16 6.53
CA ALA A 104 21.86 -11.97 7.73
C ALA A 104 21.51 -10.54 8.13
N PRO A 105 20.66 -10.32 9.16
CA PRO A 105 20.58 -9.01 9.82
C PRO A 105 21.97 -8.39 10.04
N ALA A 106 22.98 -9.23 10.31
CA ALA A 106 24.39 -8.85 10.40
C ALA A 106 25.02 -8.21 9.14
N ARG A 107 24.39 -8.31 7.96
CA ARG A 107 24.83 -7.68 6.70
C ARG A 107 24.08 -6.39 6.38
N HIS A 108 23.20 -5.92 7.27
CA HIS A 108 22.47 -4.67 7.09
C HIS A 108 23.40 -3.51 6.69
N ASP A 109 24.49 -3.30 7.42
CA ASP A 109 25.45 -2.23 7.15
C ASP A 109 26.13 -2.35 5.78
N GLU A 110 26.36 -3.57 5.29
CA GLU A 110 26.90 -3.78 3.95
C GLU A 110 25.89 -3.37 2.87
N LYS A 111 24.61 -3.70 3.08
CA LYS A 111 23.52 -3.31 2.19
C LYS A 111 23.33 -1.78 2.20
N VAL A 112 23.40 -1.14 3.37
CA VAL A 112 23.39 0.33 3.52
C VAL A 112 24.55 0.96 2.76
N ARG A 113 25.79 0.46 2.92
CA ARG A 113 26.96 0.94 2.15
C ARG A 113 26.78 0.79 0.64
N ARG A 114 26.07 -0.25 0.18
CA ARG A 114 25.75 -0.43 -1.25
C ARG A 114 24.77 0.63 -1.76
N VAL A 115 23.83 1.08 -0.93
CA VAL A 115 22.94 2.20 -1.28
C VAL A 115 23.73 3.50 -1.38
N ILE A 116 24.60 3.79 -0.40
CA ILE A 116 25.49 4.96 -0.42
C ILE A 116 26.35 4.99 -1.69
N ARG A 117 26.99 3.87 -2.04
CA ARG A 117 27.81 3.76 -3.25
C ARG A 117 27.03 4.07 -4.53
N GLN A 118 25.75 3.71 -4.63
CA GLN A 118 24.92 4.06 -5.80
C GLN A 118 24.69 5.57 -5.91
N ILE A 119 24.60 6.27 -4.77
CA ILE A 119 24.45 7.73 -4.71
C ILE A 119 25.79 8.41 -5.01
N ASP A 120 26.91 7.88 -4.51
CA ASP A 120 28.25 8.37 -4.87
C ASP A 120 28.50 8.30 -6.38
N LEU A 121 28.17 7.16 -7.00
CA LEU A 121 28.22 7.00 -8.45
C LEU A 121 27.30 7.96 -9.21
N TRP A 122 26.20 8.41 -8.60
CA TRP A 122 25.32 9.41 -9.19
C TRP A 122 25.94 10.81 -9.12
N LYS A 123 26.57 11.15 -7.98
CA LYS A 123 27.32 12.40 -7.80
C LYS A 123 28.51 12.49 -8.76
N GLU A 124 29.29 11.43 -8.88
CA GLU A 124 30.43 11.33 -9.80
C GLU A 124 30.02 11.55 -11.28
N GLN A 125 28.78 11.19 -11.62
CA GLN A 125 28.23 11.36 -12.96
C GLN A 125 27.56 12.72 -13.19
N GLY A 126 27.70 13.64 -12.24
CA GLY A 126 27.26 15.03 -12.35
C GLY A 126 25.79 15.28 -12.02
N CYS A 127 25.15 14.40 -11.23
CA CYS A 127 23.80 14.61 -10.71
C CYS A 127 22.72 14.91 -11.78
N LYS A 128 22.85 14.30 -12.96
CA LYS A 128 22.04 14.67 -14.15
C LYS A 128 20.56 14.32 -14.06
N GLU A 129 20.25 13.27 -13.31
CA GLU A 129 18.90 12.72 -13.19
C GLU A 129 18.45 12.80 -11.73
N LYS A 130 17.15 12.96 -11.50
CA LYS A 130 16.60 12.77 -10.17
C LYS A 130 16.65 11.28 -9.76
N LEU A 131 16.60 11.03 -8.46
CA LEU A 131 16.71 9.72 -7.81
C LEU A 131 15.35 9.18 -7.39
N CYS A 132 15.17 7.87 -7.50
CA CYS A 132 14.00 7.18 -6.98
C CYS A 132 14.35 5.77 -6.50
N THR A 133 13.46 5.13 -5.75
CA THR A 133 13.66 3.74 -5.33
C THR A 133 13.58 2.78 -6.51
N GLY A 134 14.45 1.76 -6.53
CA GLY A 134 14.50 0.73 -7.58
C GLY A 134 13.35 -0.27 -7.57
N ARG A 135 12.53 -0.30 -6.51
CA ARG A 135 11.32 -1.14 -6.46
C ARG A 135 10.41 -0.81 -7.65
N SER A 136 10.09 -1.83 -8.46
CA SER A 136 9.22 -1.67 -9.62
C SER A 136 7.87 -1.06 -9.23
N GLY A 137 7.45 -0.02 -9.95
CA GLY A 137 6.17 0.66 -9.74
C GLY A 137 4.95 -0.24 -9.93
N TRP A 138 5.10 -1.35 -10.66
CA TRP A 138 4.05 -2.36 -10.85
C TRP A 138 3.69 -3.06 -9.53
N LYS A 139 4.64 -3.15 -8.60
CA LYS A 139 4.48 -3.73 -7.26
C LYS A 139 3.84 -2.79 -6.24
N SER A 140 3.48 -1.57 -6.65
CA SER A 140 2.74 -0.63 -5.80
C SER A 140 1.32 -1.17 -5.57
N MET A 141 0.74 -0.89 -4.41
CA MET A 141 -0.68 -1.17 -4.15
C MET A 141 -1.62 -0.14 -4.79
N SER A 142 -1.10 1.04 -5.18
CA SER A 142 -1.86 2.05 -5.92
C SER A 142 -2.36 1.52 -7.26
N GLU A 143 -3.54 1.95 -7.72
CA GLU A 143 -4.02 1.60 -9.06
C GLU A 143 -3.12 2.13 -10.19
N LEU A 144 -2.43 3.24 -9.93
CA LEU A 144 -1.60 3.92 -10.90
C LEU A 144 -0.13 3.48 -10.79
N ILE A 145 0.58 3.63 -11.90
CA ILE A 145 2.00 3.31 -12.01
C ILE A 145 2.81 4.60 -11.98
N PRO A 146 3.81 4.72 -11.09
CA PRO A 146 4.67 5.89 -11.02
C PRO A 146 5.56 5.97 -12.27
N ILE A 147 5.25 6.90 -13.18
CA ILE A 147 5.96 7.08 -14.45
C ILE A 147 7.24 7.89 -14.32
N TYR A 148 7.38 8.71 -13.27
CA TYR A 148 8.63 9.40 -12.96
C TYR A 148 9.81 8.41 -12.83
N LYS A 149 9.55 7.16 -12.40
CA LYS A 149 10.58 6.10 -12.29
C LYS A 149 11.23 5.70 -13.63
N TYR A 150 10.68 6.12 -14.76
CA TYR A 150 11.28 5.88 -16.08
C TYR A 150 12.31 6.94 -16.47
N SER A 151 12.21 8.16 -15.95
CA SER A 151 13.18 9.25 -16.18
C SER A 151 14.22 9.38 -15.07
N HIS A 152 14.00 8.74 -13.93
CA HIS A 152 14.85 8.84 -12.74
C HIS A 152 15.86 7.70 -12.67
N ARG A 153 17.03 7.98 -12.08
CA ARG A 153 17.96 6.94 -11.65
C ARG A 153 17.33 6.14 -10.51
N LYS A 154 17.41 4.81 -10.64
CA LYS A 154 16.92 3.85 -9.66
C LYS A 154 18.01 3.51 -8.67
N ILE A 155 17.72 3.72 -7.39
CA ILE A 155 18.56 3.31 -6.27
C ILE A 155 17.94 2.05 -5.67
N HIS A 156 18.65 0.94 -5.78
CA HIS A 156 18.20 -0.35 -5.29
C HIS A 156 18.37 -0.44 -3.78
N ILE A 157 17.24 -0.54 -3.08
CA ILE A 157 17.10 -0.63 -1.61
C ILE A 157 16.52 -1.99 -1.21
N ASP A 158 17.19 -3.07 -1.62
CA ASP A 158 16.76 -4.46 -1.41
C ASP A 158 16.95 -4.90 0.05
N LEU A 159 16.16 -4.29 0.94
CA LEU A 159 16.21 -4.40 2.40
C LEU A 159 14.86 -4.95 2.91
N TYR A 160 14.81 -6.23 3.29
CA TYR A 160 13.61 -7.01 3.60
C TYR A 160 13.63 -7.69 4.98
N ASP A 161 14.65 -7.42 5.81
CA ASP A 161 14.92 -8.15 7.04
C ASP A 161 14.33 -7.46 8.29
N ILE A 162 13.83 -8.27 9.22
CA ILE A 162 13.62 -7.85 10.62
C ILE A 162 14.98 -7.96 11.30
N LEU A 163 15.49 -6.84 11.80
CA LEU A 163 16.88 -6.71 12.24
C LEU A 163 17.05 -7.14 13.70
N GLU A 164 16.14 -6.67 14.56
CA GLU A 164 16.23 -6.90 16.00
C GLU A 164 14.86 -6.71 16.66
N ILE A 165 14.57 -7.50 17.71
CA ILE A 165 13.45 -7.29 18.63
C ILE A 165 14.06 -7.01 20.02
N ASP A 166 13.99 -5.76 20.46
CA ASP A 166 14.43 -5.35 21.78
C ASP A 166 13.25 -5.38 22.76
N VAL A 167 13.21 -6.43 23.58
CA VAL A 167 12.18 -6.64 24.61
C VAL A 167 12.26 -5.60 25.73
N SER A 168 13.45 -5.09 26.03
CA SER A 168 13.68 -4.12 27.11
C SER A 168 13.16 -2.73 26.73
N ARG A 169 13.47 -2.30 25.51
CA ARG A 169 12.97 -1.04 24.92
C ARG A 169 11.56 -1.17 24.37
N ARG A 170 11.05 -2.39 24.19
CA ARG A 170 9.79 -2.72 23.50
C ARG A 170 9.76 -2.12 22.10
N VAL A 171 10.80 -2.40 21.34
CA VAL A 171 10.98 -1.91 19.97
C VAL A 171 11.36 -3.06 19.05
N VAL A 172 10.88 -3.02 17.81
CA VAL A 172 11.39 -3.85 16.72
C VAL A 172 12.08 -2.97 15.69
N ARG A 173 13.33 -3.30 15.35
CA ARG A 173 14.10 -2.63 14.29
C ARG A 173 13.95 -3.42 13.00
N VAL A 174 13.52 -2.76 11.93
CA VAL A 174 13.15 -3.40 10.66
C VAL A 174 13.66 -2.65 9.44
N GLU A 175 13.84 -3.38 8.35
CA GLU A 175 14.11 -2.82 7.04
C GLU A 175 12.83 -2.37 6.30
N PRO A 176 12.91 -1.39 5.38
CA PRO A 176 11.74 -0.74 4.77
C PRO A 176 10.85 -1.65 3.93
N LEU A 177 11.34 -2.77 3.39
CA LEU A 177 10.55 -3.68 2.55
C LEU A 177 10.01 -4.90 3.32
N VAL A 178 10.19 -4.95 4.64
CA VAL A 178 9.44 -5.88 5.51
C VAL A 178 7.95 -5.62 5.33
N THR A 179 7.16 -6.67 5.12
CA THR A 179 5.70 -6.54 4.99
C THR A 179 4.97 -6.72 6.32
N MET A 180 3.74 -6.21 6.43
CA MET A 180 2.90 -6.40 7.62
C MET A 180 2.65 -7.88 7.92
N GLY A 181 2.49 -8.73 6.89
CA GLY A 181 2.37 -10.17 7.06
C GLY A 181 3.62 -10.80 7.69
N GLN A 182 4.81 -10.43 7.22
CA GLN A 182 6.07 -10.91 7.80
C GLN A 182 6.24 -10.44 9.26
N LEU A 183 5.95 -9.17 9.52
CA LEU A 183 6.15 -8.56 10.82
C LEU A 183 5.19 -9.10 11.87
N SER A 184 3.89 -9.15 11.57
CA SER A 184 2.87 -9.70 12.46
C SER A 184 3.10 -11.19 12.78
N SER A 185 3.47 -12.00 11.78
CA SER A 185 3.78 -13.42 11.98
C SER A 185 5.00 -13.62 12.90
N THR A 186 6.05 -12.81 12.71
CA THR A 186 7.29 -12.92 13.48
C THR A 186 7.09 -12.45 14.92
N LEU A 187 6.49 -11.28 15.13
CA LEU A 187 6.25 -10.73 16.46
C LEU A 187 5.33 -11.63 17.30
N LYS A 188 4.31 -12.23 16.67
CA LYS A 188 3.37 -13.13 17.35
C LYS A 188 4.05 -14.33 18.01
N VAL A 189 5.06 -14.92 17.36
CA VAL A 189 5.82 -16.06 17.90
C VAL A 189 6.53 -15.66 19.20
N GLU A 190 7.02 -14.43 19.26
CA GLU A 190 7.70 -13.85 20.43
C GLU A 190 6.72 -13.24 21.46
N GLY A 191 5.40 -13.34 21.24
CA GLY A 191 4.39 -12.79 22.14
C GLY A 191 4.17 -11.28 22.02
N TRP A 192 4.56 -10.68 20.89
CA TRP A 192 4.44 -9.23 20.63
C TRP A 192 3.53 -8.94 19.43
N MET A 193 3.07 -7.69 19.35
CA MET A 193 2.38 -7.13 18.19
C MET A 193 2.76 -5.65 18.01
N LEU A 194 2.55 -5.10 16.83
CA LEU A 194 2.57 -3.64 16.67
C LEU A 194 1.27 -3.05 17.23
N PRO A 195 1.30 -1.82 17.78
CA PRO A 195 0.07 -1.14 18.20
C PRO A 195 -0.87 -0.79 17.04
N VAL A 196 -0.33 -0.59 15.83
CA VAL A 196 -1.10 -0.29 14.59
C VAL A 196 -0.66 -1.27 13.50
N VAL A 197 -1.59 -2.11 13.00
CA VAL A 197 -1.30 -3.17 12.01
C VAL A 197 -2.23 -3.06 10.79
N PRO A 198 -1.90 -2.26 9.77
CA PRO A 198 -2.74 -2.12 8.57
C PRO A 198 -3.09 -3.47 7.92
N GLU A 199 -4.30 -3.61 7.39
CA GLU A 199 -4.99 -4.90 7.25
C GLU A 199 -4.57 -5.77 6.06
N LEU A 200 -3.67 -5.25 5.24
CA LEU A 200 -3.19 -5.91 4.03
C LEU A 200 -1.78 -6.44 4.23
N ASN A 201 -1.64 -7.77 4.12
CA ASN A 201 -0.39 -8.50 4.31
C ASN A 201 0.81 -7.99 3.49
N ASP A 202 0.56 -7.53 2.26
CA ASP A 202 1.60 -7.14 1.29
C ASP A 202 2.06 -5.67 1.47
N LEU A 203 1.49 -4.91 2.41
CA LEU A 203 1.93 -3.54 2.71
C LEU A 203 3.31 -3.55 3.39
N THR A 204 4.22 -2.73 2.88
CA THR A 204 5.61 -2.62 3.37
C THR A 204 5.74 -1.52 4.42
N VAL A 205 6.55 -1.74 5.46
CA VAL A 205 6.85 -0.77 6.52
C VAL A 205 7.20 0.61 5.96
N GLY A 206 8.15 0.69 5.01
CA GLY A 206 8.57 1.99 4.44
C GLY A 206 7.47 2.68 3.62
N GLY A 207 6.54 1.92 3.06
CA GLY A 207 5.37 2.47 2.36
C GLY A 207 4.36 3.08 3.33
N LEU A 208 4.17 2.46 4.49
CA LEU A 208 3.29 2.95 5.56
C LEU A 208 3.88 4.17 6.27
N ILE A 209 5.20 4.16 6.51
CA ILE A 209 5.92 5.30 7.11
C ILE A 209 5.86 6.51 6.19
N MET A 210 6.36 6.39 4.94
CA MET A 210 6.52 7.55 4.05
C MET A 210 5.25 7.92 3.28
N GLY A 211 4.24 7.04 3.25
CA GLY A 211 2.98 7.28 2.57
C GLY A 211 1.88 7.60 3.58
N PHE A 212 1.16 6.56 3.97
CA PHE A 212 0.05 6.64 4.92
C PHE A 212 -0.21 5.24 5.48
N GLY A 213 -0.58 5.15 6.76
CA GLY A 213 -1.02 3.91 7.40
C GLY A 213 -1.96 4.20 8.55
N VAL A 214 -3.14 3.60 8.51
CA VAL A 214 -4.19 3.70 9.53
C VAL A 214 -4.80 2.32 9.73
N GLU A 215 -5.39 2.10 10.90
CA GLU A 215 -6.13 0.89 11.23
C GLU A 215 -7.14 1.18 12.36
N THR A 216 -8.01 0.23 12.68
CA THR A 216 -9.04 0.30 13.73
C THR A 216 -8.54 0.67 15.13
N SER A 217 -7.26 0.40 15.43
CA SER A 217 -6.55 0.80 16.65
C SER A 217 -6.00 2.23 16.62
N SER A 218 -6.05 2.91 15.48
CA SER A 218 -5.47 4.24 15.27
C SER A 218 -6.16 5.35 16.06
N HIS A 219 -7.40 5.17 16.53
CA HIS A 219 -8.02 6.13 17.44
C HIS A 219 -7.23 6.26 18.75
N ARG A 220 -6.60 5.16 19.18
CA ARG A 220 -5.81 5.07 20.41
C ARG A 220 -4.32 5.30 20.21
N TYR A 221 -3.74 4.81 19.12
CA TYR A 221 -2.29 4.92 18.88
C TYR A 221 -1.92 5.96 17.80
N GLY A 222 -2.93 6.52 17.13
CA GLY A 222 -2.76 7.40 15.99
C GLY A 222 -2.38 6.65 14.71
N LEU A 223 -1.85 7.38 13.73
CA LEU A 223 -1.36 6.83 12.47
C LEU A 223 -0.09 5.97 12.65
N PHE A 224 0.25 5.16 11.64
CA PHE A 224 1.41 4.26 11.69
C PHE A 224 2.73 4.98 11.99
N GLN A 225 2.90 6.23 11.57
CA GLN A 225 4.09 7.00 11.92
C GLN A 225 4.21 7.34 13.42
N HIS A 226 3.10 7.36 14.16
CA HIS A 226 3.14 7.71 15.59
C HIS A 226 3.75 6.60 16.45
N ILE A 227 3.68 5.35 15.98
CA ILE A 227 4.35 4.20 16.63
C ILE A 227 5.82 4.05 16.22
N CYS A 228 6.35 4.94 15.38
CA CYS A 228 7.76 4.94 15.03
C CYS A 228 8.60 5.67 16.10
N GLU A 229 9.78 5.14 16.39
CA GLU A 229 10.72 5.71 17.37
C GLU A 229 11.91 6.38 16.71
N SER A 230 12.46 5.77 15.67
CA SER A 230 13.58 6.32 14.92
C SER A 230 13.59 5.82 13.47
N PHE A 231 14.25 6.58 12.60
CA PHE A 231 14.52 6.23 11.22
C PHE A 231 16.00 6.37 10.92
N GLU A 232 16.50 5.50 10.05
CA GLU A 232 17.78 5.67 9.38
C GLU A 232 17.53 6.02 7.91
N ILE A 233 18.00 7.20 7.51
CA ILE A 233 17.78 7.78 6.18
C ILE A 233 19.13 8.02 5.52
N ILE A 234 19.30 7.56 4.29
CA ILE A 234 20.42 8.00 3.44
C ILE A 234 19.96 9.23 2.65
N THR A 235 20.61 10.36 2.90
CA THR A 235 20.31 11.64 2.22
C THR A 235 20.82 11.65 0.77
N ALA A 236 20.47 12.69 0.02
CA ALA A 236 20.98 12.92 -1.34
C ALA A 236 22.52 13.05 -1.41
N GLU A 237 23.18 13.38 -0.31
CA GLU A 237 24.63 13.43 -0.21
C GLU A 237 25.29 12.06 -0.05
N GLY A 238 24.50 11.00 0.15
CA GLY A 238 25.05 9.67 0.49
C GLY A 238 25.40 9.53 1.98
N THR A 239 24.95 10.46 2.82
CA THR A 239 25.17 10.41 4.27
C THR A 239 24.05 9.63 4.94
N LEU A 240 24.41 8.67 5.80
CA LEU A 240 23.46 7.99 6.69
C LEU A 240 23.17 8.91 7.89
N VAL A 241 21.89 9.23 8.09
CA VAL A 241 21.41 10.08 9.17
C VAL A 241 20.38 9.30 9.98
N THR A 242 20.59 9.24 11.29
CA THR A 242 19.58 8.77 12.24
C THR A 242 18.70 9.95 12.65
N CYS A 243 17.39 9.75 12.66
CA CYS A 243 16.46 10.74 13.19
C CYS A 243 15.41 10.11 14.10
N SER A 244 15.05 10.84 15.16
CA SER A 244 14.10 10.48 16.21
C SER A 244 13.50 11.76 16.80
N ARG A 245 12.69 11.64 17.85
CA ARG A 245 12.18 12.80 18.59
C ARG A 245 13.28 13.64 19.24
N SER A 246 14.43 13.05 19.56
CA SER A 246 15.55 13.73 20.24
C SER A 246 16.75 14.01 19.33
N GLU A 247 16.85 13.34 18.19
CA GLU A 247 17.96 13.48 17.24
C GLU A 247 17.41 13.83 15.85
N ASN A 248 17.84 14.94 15.25
CA ASN A 248 17.30 15.41 13.96
C ASN A 248 15.75 15.44 13.89
N PRO A 249 15.03 16.05 14.87
CA PRO A 249 13.57 15.97 14.98
C PRO A 249 12.83 16.56 13.77
N GLU A 250 13.39 17.60 13.15
CA GLU A 250 12.83 18.18 11.92
C GLU A 250 12.77 17.16 10.79
N LEU A 251 13.80 16.32 10.62
CA LEU A 251 13.78 15.25 9.63
C LEU A 251 12.80 14.15 10.04
N PHE A 252 12.83 13.72 11.31
CA PHE A 252 11.95 12.67 11.83
C PHE A 252 10.46 12.95 11.56
N HIS A 253 9.99 14.15 11.88
CA HIS A 253 8.59 14.52 11.68
C HIS A 253 8.22 14.82 10.22
N GLN A 254 9.19 14.94 9.32
CA GLN A 254 8.96 15.18 7.89
C GLN A 254 9.11 13.95 7.00
N ILE A 255 9.67 12.84 7.50
CA ILE A 255 9.71 11.58 6.77
C ILE A 255 8.28 11.05 6.48
N PRO A 256 7.33 11.08 7.42
CA PRO A 256 5.94 10.74 7.13
C PRO A 256 5.33 11.60 6.03
N TRP A 257 4.54 11.01 5.15
CA TRP A 257 3.93 11.66 3.97
C TRP A 257 4.91 12.21 2.93
N SER A 258 6.23 12.08 3.12
CA SER A 258 7.23 12.55 2.14
C SER A 258 7.27 11.72 0.85
N HIS A 259 6.68 10.53 0.82
CA HIS A 259 6.81 9.58 -0.29
C HIS A 259 8.26 9.32 -0.71
N GLY A 260 9.24 9.45 0.20
CA GLY A 260 10.66 9.27 -0.10
C GLY A 260 11.23 10.38 -0.98
N THR A 261 10.87 11.63 -0.69
CA THR A 261 11.42 12.85 -1.33
C THR A 261 12.47 13.56 -0.49
N LEU A 262 12.82 13.01 0.69
CA LEU A 262 13.82 13.55 1.61
C LEU A 262 15.04 12.63 1.76
N GLY A 263 14.99 11.43 1.19
CA GLY A 263 16.06 10.44 1.29
C GLY A 263 15.54 9.01 1.13
N PHE A 264 16.45 8.05 1.32
CA PHE A 264 16.15 6.62 1.28
C PHE A 264 16.09 6.06 2.70
N LEU A 265 14.88 5.68 3.13
CA LEU A 265 14.69 4.92 4.38
C LEU A 265 15.39 3.56 4.26
N VAL A 266 16.27 3.23 5.20
CA VAL A 266 17.01 1.96 5.24
C VAL A 266 16.74 1.13 6.49
N ALA A 267 16.39 1.76 7.61
CA ALA A 267 15.88 1.09 8.80
C ALA A 267 14.86 1.97 9.54
N ALA A 268 13.98 1.35 10.30
CA ALA A 268 13.06 2.01 11.21
C ALA A 268 12.94 1.20 12.51
N GLU A 269 12.82 1.91 13.63
CA GLU A 269 12.44 1.34 14.92
C GLU A 269 10.95 1.60 15.17
N LEU A 270 10.20 0.55 15.49
CA LEU A 270 8.75 0.59 15.73
C LEU A 270 8.45 0.09 17.14
N GLN A 271 7.54 0.76 17.85
CA GLN A 271 7.03 0.30 19.13
C GLN A 271 6.32 -1.06 18.99
N ILE A 272 6.47 -1.91 20.00
CA ILE A 272 5.73 -3.17 20.14
C ILE A 272 5.04 -3.24 21.50
N ILE A 273 3.90 -3.94 21.54
CA ILE A 273 3.13 -4.19 22.75
C ILE A 273 2.86 -5.69 22.91
N PRO A 274 2.60 -6.18 24.13
CA PRO A 274 2.30 -7.59 24.34
C PRO A 274 1.09 -8.03 23.52
N ALA A 275 1.25 -9.10 22.74
CA ALA A 275 0.16 -9.69 21.99
C ALA A 275 -0.80 -10.44 22.91
N LYS A 276 -2.09 -10.42 22.55
CA LYS A 276 -3.12 -11.26 23.13
C LYS A 276 -3.56 -12.32 22.12
N LYS A 277 -4.29 -13.34 22.57
CA LYS A 277 -4.67 -14.46 21.68
C LYS A 277 -5.86 -14.13 20.80
N TYR A 278 -6.79 -13.32 21.31
CA TYR A 278 -8.05 -13.02 20.66
C TYR A 278 -8.36 -11.53 20.69
N VAL A 279 -9.18 -11.11 19.75
CA VAL A 279 -9.95 -9.87 19.78
C VAL A 279 -11.40 -10.24 20.07
N ARG A 280 -11.92 -9.82 21.22
CA ARG A 280 -13.35 -9.87 21.52
C ARG A 280 -14.03 -8.73 20.77
N LEU A 281 -14.64 -9.06 19.63
CA LEU A 281 -15.26 -8.09 18.73
C LEU A 281 -16.77 -8.07 18.96
N HIS A 282 -17.29 -6.90 19.30
CA HIS A 282 -18.70 -6.64 19.55
C HIS A 282 -19.31 -5.93 18.33
N TYR A 283 -20.36 -6.49 17.75
CA TYR A 283 -21.04 -5.97 16.56
C TYR A 283 -22.31 -5.21 16.94
N GLN A 284 -22.39 -3.95 16.54
CA GLN A 284 -23.50 -3.04 16.85
C GLN A 284 -24.14 -2.56 15.53
N PRO A 285 -25.18 -3.25 15.02
CA PRO A 285 -25.99 -2.77 13.91
C PRO A 285 -26.69 -1.45 14.27
N VAL A 286 -26.65 -0.47 13.38
CA VAL A 286 -27.34 0.82 13.53
C VAL A 286 -28.19 1.11 12.30
N SER A 287 -29.34 1.75 12.51
CA SER A 287 -30.37 1.97 11.47
C SER A 287 -30.70 3.44 11.22
N SER A 288 -29.83 4.37 11.64
CA SER A 288 -29.91 5.78 11.24
C SER A 288 -28.53 6.43 11.16
N LEU A 289 -28.39 7.41 10.27
CA LEU A 289 -27.15 8.18 10.13
C LEU A 289 -26.71 8.88 11.44
N ASN A 290 -27.67 9.48 12.16
CA ASN A 290 -27.37 10.22 13.39
C ASN A 290 -26.90 9.30 14.51
N GLU A 291 -27.53 8.14 14.67
CA GLU A 291 -27.11 7.12 15.63
C GLU A 291 -25.75 6.57 15.27
N MET A 292 -25.51 6.28 13.99
CA MET A 292 -24.23 5.78 13.48
C MET A 292 -23.08 6.71 13.82
N ALA A 293 -23.20 8.01 13.50
CA ALA A 293 -22.14 8.96 13.76
C ALA A 293 -21.89 9.15 15.26
N LYS A 294 -22.96 9.27 16.06
CA LYS A 294 -22.85 9.40 17.52
C LYS A 294 -22.21 8.17 18.17
N LEU A 295 -22.68 6.97 17.80
CA LEU A 295 -22.15 5.72 18.34
C LEU A 295 -20.67 5.57 17.94
N PHE A 296 -20.34 5.72 16.66
CA PHE A 296 -18.97 5.58 16.18
C PHE A 296 -18.02 6.58 16.85
N GLU A 297 -18.41 7.85 16.98
CA GLU A 297 -17.61 8.84 17.70
C GLU A 297 -17.45 8.46 19.18
N SER A 298 -18.53 8.07 19.86
CA SER A 298 -18.47 7.70 21.28
C SER A 298 -17.56 6.51 21.55
N GLU A 299 -17.61 5.49 20.69
CA GLU A 299 -16.79 4.29 20.80
C GLU A 299 -15.33 4.57 20.43
N ALA A 300 -15.08 5.44 19.45
CA ALA A 300 -13.75 5.88 19.06
C ALA A 300 -13.07 6.75 20.13
N ARG A 301 -13.84 7.49 20.94
CA ARG A 301 -13.33 8.23 22.11
C ARG A 301 -13.22 7.36 23.36
N ASN A 302 -13.82 6.17 23.36
CA ASN A 302 -13.78 5.26 24.50
C ASN A 302 -12.44 4.51 24.55
N THR A 303 -11.60 4.85 25.52
CA THR A 303 -10.26 4.26 25.71
C THR A 303 -10.27 2.79 26.12
N ASP A 304 -11.42 2.25 26.53
CA ASP A 304 -11.56 0.82 26.84
C ASP A 304 -11.56 -0.07 25.57
N ASN A 305 -11.81 0.52 24.41
CA ASN A 305 -11.73 -0.18 23.14
C ASN A 305 -10.28 -0.17 22.65
N ASP A 306 -9.76 -1.34 22.29
CA ASP A 306 -8.46 -1.45 21.63
C ASP A 306 -8.61 -1.20 20.11
N PHE A 307 -9.78 -1.53 19.57
CA PHE A 307 -10.10 -1.42 18.14
C PHE A 307 -11.52 -0.86 17.95
N VAL A 308 -11.70 0.01 16.96
CA VAL A 308 -13.01 0.51 16.54
C VAL A 308 -13.07 0.56 15.01
N GLU A 309 -14.13 0.03 14.42
CA GLU A 309 -14.33 -0.05 12.97
C GLU A 309 -15.80 0.13 12.62
N GLY A 310 -16.10 0.78 11.50
CA GLY A 310 -17.45 0.83 10.95
C GLY A 310 -17.48 0.32 9.52
N ILE A 311 -18.55 -0.39 9.15
CA ILE A 311 -18.87 -0.65 7.74
C ILE A 311 -20.28 -0.12 7.47
N VAL A 312 -20.36 0.89 6.61
CA VAL A 312 -21.62 1.53 6.20
C VAL A 312 -22.12 0.86 4.93
N TYR A 313 -23.33 0.31 4.93
CA TYR A 313 -23.91 -0.43 3.80
C TYR A 313 -24.92 0.37 2.99
N ASN A 314 -25.50 1.39 3.61
CA ASN A 314 -26.27 2.47 2.98
C ASN A 314 -26.32 3.67 3.94
N ARG A 315 -26.94 4.78 3.51
CA ARG A 315 -27.01 6.05 4.27
C ARG A 315 -27.43 5.85 5.73
N ASP A 316 -28.38 4.96 5.96
CA ASP A 316 -29.02 4.77 7.26
C ASP A 316 -28.69 3.41 7.87
N ALA A 317 -27.77 2.61 7.31
CA ALA A 317 -27.44 1.30 7.86
C ALA A 317 -25.92 1.05 7.89
N ALA A 318 -25.41 0.80 9.08
CA ALA A 318 -24.02 0.40 9.31
C ALA A 318 -23.91 -0.63 10.42
N VAL A 319 -22.75 -1.25 10.52
CA VAL A 319 -22.36 -2.03 11.69
C VAL A 319 -21.11 -1.40 12.27
N ILE A 320 -21.22 -0.92 13.50
CA ILE A 320 -20.08 -0.43 14.28
C ILE A 320 -19.52 -1.61 15.07
N MET A 321 -18.21 -1.77 15.08
CA MET A 321 -17.50 -2.89 15.67
C MET A 321 -16.49 -2.38 16.67
N CYS A 322 -16.55 -2.88 17.90
CA CYS A 322 -15.64 -2.50 18.99
C CYS A 322 -14.89 -3.74 19.46
N GLY A 323 -13.56 -3.70 19.44
CA GLY A 323 -12.69 -4.82 19.75
C GLY A 323 -11.89 -4.59 21.04
N ARG A 324 -11.74 -5.64 21.84
CA ARG A 324 -10.84 -5.68 23.00
C ARG A 324 -9.88 -6.86 22.91
N LEU A 325 -8.63 -6.66 23.26
CA LEU A 325 -7.58 -7.67 23.29
C LEU A 325 -7.76 -8.60 24.50
N MET A 326 -7.82 -9.91 24.26
CA MET A 326 -8.12 -10.94 25.28
C MET A 326 -7.16 -12.12 25.22
N ASP A 327 -6.69 -12.58 26.38
CA ASP A 327 -5.84 -13.79 26.49
C ASP A 327 -6.61 -15.10 26.28
N ALA A 328 -7.91 -15.09 26.58
CA ALA A 328 -8.79 -16.25 26.46
C ALA A 328 -10.15 -15.85 25.92
N ALA A 329 -10.82 -16.80 25.26
CA ALA A 329 -12.21 -16.62 24.85
C ALA A 329 -13.14 -16.73 26.07
N GLY A 330 -14.10 -15.82 26.15
CA GLY A 330 -15.14 -15.81 27.18
C GLY A 330 -16.34 -16.68 26.81
N HIS A 331 -17.40 -16.58 27.61
CA HIS A 331 -18.64 -17.36 27.44
C HIS A 331 -19.76 -16.60 26.73
N ASP A 332 -19.56 -15.32 26.45
CA ASP A 332 -20.51 -14.38 25.84
C ASP A 332 -20.47 -14.36 24.30
N GLY A 333 -19.57 -15.13 23.68
CA GLY A 333 -19.48 -15.25 22.23
C GLY A 333 -18.63 -16.44 21.77
N PRO A 334 -18.86 -16.97 20.56
CA PRO A 334 -18.07 -18.08 20.02
C PRO A 334 -16.69 -17.62 19.54
N VAL A 335 -15.73 -18.55 19.53
CA VAL A 335 -14.47 -18.35 18.82
C VAL A 335 -14.70 -18.48 17.32
N ASN A 336 -14.34 -17.45 16.56
CA ASN A 336 -14.54 -17.40 15.12
C ASN A 336 -13.22 -17.10 14.38
N PRO A 337 -12.50 -18.12 13.87
CA PRO A 337 -11.36 -17.90 12.99
C PRO A 337 -11.86 -17.44 11.62
N ILE A 338 -12.00 -16.13 11.42
CA ILE A 338 -12.66 -15.54 10.24
C ILE A 338 -11.86 -15.70 8.94
N ASN A 339 -10.55 -15.92 9.00
CA ASN A 339 -9.70 -16.00 7.80
C ASN A 339 -9.60 -17.41 7.19
N GLN A 340 -10.34 -18.38 7.72
CA GLN A 340 -10.48 -19.70 7.11
C GLN A 340 -11.02 -19.57 5.67
N TRP A 341 -10.35 -20.20 4.70
CA TRP A 341 -10.55 -19.84 3.29
C TRP A 341 -11.95 -20.13 2.74
N TYR A 342 -12.67 -21.06 3.33
CA TYR A 342 -14.04 -21.41 2.93
C TYR A 342 -15.11 -20.47 3.55
N LYS A 343 -14.74 -19.65 4.54
CA LYS A 343 -15.66 -18.71 5.21
C LYS A 343 -15.96 -17.49 4.34
N PRO A 344 -17.14 -16.86 4.54
CA PRO A 344 -17.49 -15.64 3.83
C PRO A 344 -16.45 -14.53 4.00
N TRP A 345 -16.35 -13.64 3.01
CA TRP A 345 -15.57 -12.41 3.16
C TRP A 345 -16.05 -11.60 4.36
N PHE A 346 -15.13 -10.95 5.08
CA PHE A 346 -15.42 -10.29 6.35
C PHE A 346 -16.55 -9.28 6.24
N PHE A 347 -16.53 -8.37 5.25
CA PHE A 347 -17.62 -7.40 5.06
C PHE A 347 -18.98 -8.05 4.75
N LYS A 348 -19.04 -9.28 4.23
CA LYS A 348 -20.31 -10.01 4.04
C LYS A 348 -20.74 -10.74 5.31
N HIS A 349 -19.79 -11.22 6.11
CA HIS A 349 -20.08 -11.70 7.47
C HIS A 349 -20.67 -10.60 8.35
N VAL A 350 -20.11 -9.39 8.27
CA VAL A 350 -20.62 -8.19 8.97
C VAL A 350 -21.98 -7.76 8.43
N GLU A 351 -22.19 -7.75 7.11
CA GLU A 351 -23.48 -7.38 6.49
C GLU A 351 -24.65 -8.23 7.01
N ASN A 352 -24.40 -9.51 7.28
CA ASN A 352 -25.42 -10.41 7.81
C ASN A 352 -25.93 -9.98 9.19
N ARG A 353 -25.14 -9.23 9.97
CA ARG A 353 -25.55 -8.71 11.29
C ARG A 353 -26.65 -7.67 11.21
N LEU A 354 -26.71 -6.92 10.11
CA LEU A 354 -27.84 -6.01 9.83
C LEU A 354 -29.15 -6.78 9.70
N ARG A 355 -29.12 -7.95 9.03
CA ARG A 355 -30.32 -8.76 8.78
C ARG A 355 -30.84 -9.45 10.03
N SER A 356 -29.94 -9.93 10.87
CA SER A 356 -30.29 -10.58 12.13
C SER A 356 -30.60 -9.59 13.26
N ASN A 357 -30.32 -8.29 13.05
CA ASN A 357 -30.32 -7.23 14.07
C ASN A 357 -29.64 -7.70 15.38
N SER A 358 -28.57 -8.47 15.25
CA SER A 358 -27.99 -9.22 16.35
C SER A 358 -26.81 -8.46 16.93
N ASN A 359 -27.01 -7.89 18.13
CA ASN A 359 -25.98 -7.24 18.90
C ASN A 359 -25.12 -8.29 19.63
N ASN A 360 -24.18 -8.90 18.91
CA ASN A 360 -23.48 -10.11 19.35
C ASN A 360 -21.96 -9.90 19.43
N VAL A 361 -21.31 -10.82 20.14
CA VAL A 361 -19.86 -10.83 20.35
C VAL A 361 -19.27 -12.06 19.66
N GLU A 362 -18.07 -11.91 19.10
CA GLU A 362 -17.23 -13.02 18.62
C GLU A 362 -15.80 -12.86 19.13
N TYR A 363 -15.12 -13.98 19.37
CA TYR A 363 -13.70 -14.01 19.69
C TYR A 363 -12.91 -14.39 18.45
N ILE A 364 -12.25 -13.42 17.86
CA ILE A 364 -11.47 -13.61 16.62
C ILE A 364 -10.01 -13.80 17.01
N PRO A 365 -9.31 -14.85 16.53
CA PRO A 365 -7.86 -14.97 16.72
C PRO A 365 -7.14 -13.71 16.25
N LEU A 366 -6.15 -13.23 17.00
CA LEU A 366 -5.53 -11.92 16.74
C LEU A 366 -5.02 -11.75 15.30
N GLU A 367 -4.33 -12.76 14.77
CA GLU A 367 -3.81 -12.74 13.40
C GLU A 367 -4.92 -12.76 12.34
N ASP A 368 -6.04 -13.44 12.63
CA ASP A 368 -7.21 -13.42 11.76
C ASP A 368 -7.82 -12.01 11.72
N TYR A 369 -7.83 -11.30 12.85
CA TYR A 369 -8.36 -9.94 12.94
C TYR A 369 -7.51 -8.93 12.17
N PHE A 370 -6.17 -8.99 12.27
CA PHE A 370 -5.29 -8.08 11.54
C PHE A 370 -5.51 -8.17 10.03
N HIS A 371 -5.60 -9.38 9.47
CA HIS A 371 -5.63 -9.57 8.02
C HIS A 371 -7.04 -9.80 7.44
N ARG A 372 -8.08 -9.39 8.19
CA ARG A 372 -9.51 -9.65 7.90
C ARG A 372 -9.98 -9.17 6.53
N HIS A 373 -9.37 -8.12 5.99
CA HIS A 373 -9.70 -7.54 4.68
C HIS A 373 -8.82 -8.05 3.53
N THR A 374 -7.75 -8.81 3.80
CA THR A 374 -6.77 -9.21 2.78
C THR A 374 -7.42 -10.05 1.66
N ARG A 375 -8.22 -11.08 1.99
CA ARG A 375 -8.75 -12.04 1.00
C ARG A 375 -9.66 -11.41 -0.05
N SER A 376 -10.39 -10.36 0.34
CA SER A 376 -11.36 -9.67 -0.51
C SER A 376 -10.88 -8.28 -0.95
N TYR A 377 -9.67 -7.87 -0.56
CA TYR A 377 -9.19 -6.49 -0.67
C TYR A 377 -10.30 -5.51 -0.27
N PHE A 378 -10.69 -5.60 1.01
CA PHE A 378 -11.95 -5.05 1.54
C PHE A 378 -13.15 -5.68 0.83
N TRP A 379 -13.64 -5.06 -0.24
CA TRP A 379 -14.72 -5.58 -1.09
C TRP A 379 -14.45 -5.41 -2.59
N MET A 380 -13.28 -4.93 -2.98
CA MET A 380 -12.90 -4.76 -4.40
C MET A 380 -12.96 -6.08 -5.17
N MET A 381 -12.73 -7.21 -4.49
CA MET A 381 -12.80 -8.51 -5.12
C MET A 381 -14.20 -8.88 -5.62
N LYS A 382 -15.25 -8.26 -5.09
CA LYS A 382 -16.63 -8.41 -5.60
C LYS A 382 -16.75 -7.87 -7.03
N ASP A 383 -16.01 -6.82 -7.37
CA ASP A 383 -16.07 -6.23 -8.71
C ASP A 383 -15.19 -7.00 -9.71
N ILE A 384 -14.15 -7.69 -9.22
CA ILE A 384 -13.25 -8.50 -10.06
C ILE A 384 -13.82 -9.91 -10.27
N ILE A 385 -14.23 -10.58 -9.20
CA ILE A 385 -14.79 -11.94 -9.19
C ILE A 385 -16.14 -11.91 -8.42
N PRO A 386 -17.25 -11.52 -9.07
CA PRO A 386 -18.55 -11.34 -8.40
C PRO A 386 -19.08 -12.58 -7.68
N PHE A 387 -18.79 -13.76 -8.20
CA PHE A 387 -19.15 -15.05 -7.60
C PHE A 387 -18.10 -15.57 -6.60
N GLY A 388 -17.05 -14.80 -6.30
CA GLY A 388 -15.93 -15.22 -5.44
C GLY A 388 -16.35 -15.49 -3.98
N ASN A 389 -17.45 -14.90 -3.53
CA ASN A 389 -18.04 -15.19 -2.22
C ASN A 389 -19.11 -16.30 -2.27
N HIS A 390 -19.32 -16.99 -3.39
CA HIS A 390 -20.25 -18.12 -3.42
C HIS A 390 -19.66 -19.31 -2.63
N PRO A 391 -20.42 -20.03 -1.78
CA PRO A 391 -19.87 -21.12 -0.95
C PRO A 391 -19.05 -22.16 -1.73
N LEU A 392 -19.53 -22.59 -2.90
CA LEU A 392 -18.81 -23.53 -3.77
C LEU A 392 -17.46 -22.96 -4.25
N PHE A 393 -17.41 -21.68 -4.63
CA PHE A 393 -16.17 -21.04 -5.04
C PHE A 393 -15.18 -20.99 -3.86
N ARG A 394 -15.65 -20.61 -2.66
CA ARG A 394 -14.79 -20.47 -1.49
C ARG A 394 -14.17 -21.81 -1.06
N VAL A 395 -14.94 -22.90 -1.12
CA VAL A 395 -14.45 -24.25 -0.80
C VAL A 395 -13.41 -24.71 -1.83
N LEU A 396 -13.66 -24.52 -3.13
CA LEU A 396 -12.80 -25.05 -4.20
C LEU A 396 -11.58 -24.18 -4.49
N LEU A 397 -11.75 -22.86 -4.51
CA LEU A 397 -10.76 -21.89 -5.01
C LEU A 397 -10.47 -20.76 -4.02
N GLY A 398 -11.18 -20.70 -2.88
CA GLY A 398 -10.98 -19.65 -1.89
C GLY A 398 -9.56 -19.63 -1.28
N TRP A 399 -8.86 -20.75 -1.26
CA TRP A 399 -7.48 -20.84 -0.75
C TRP A 399 -6.46 -20.12 -1.65
N ALA A 400 -6.78 -19.91 -2.92
CA ALA A 400 -5.91 -19.25 -3.89
C ALA A 400 -6.08 -17.71 -3.91
N MET A 401 -7.04 -17.18 -3.16
CA MET A 401 -7.38 -15.75 -3.11
C MET A 401 -6.47 -14.99 -2.13
N PRO A 402 -6.15 -13.71 -2.40
CA PRO A 402 -6.51 -12.93 -3.59
C PRO A 402 -5.48 -13.10 -4.74
N PRO A 403 -5.87 -12.86 -6.02
CA PRO A 403 -4.91 -12.70 -7.10
C PRO A 403 -3.90 -11.58 -6.83
N ARG A 404 -2.66 -11.72 -7.33
CA ARG A 404 -1.61 -10.70 -7.17
C ARG A 404 -1.99 -9.43 -7.94
N ILE A 405 -1.92 -8.27 -7.28
CA ILE A 405 -2.23 -6.96 -7.88
C ILE A 405 -1.38 -6.64 -9.11
N GLU A 406 -0.11 -7.05 -9.11
CA GLU A 406 0.80 -6.89 -10.25
C GLU A 406 0.22 -7.51 -11.53
N LEU A 407 -0.36 -8.70 -11.41
CA LEU A 407 -0.96 -9.42 -12.53
C LEU A 407 -2.29 -8.79 -12.95
N LEU A 408 -3.11 -8.36 -12.00
CA LEU A 408 -4.37 -7.65 -12.28
C LEU A 408 -4.13 -6.39 -13.13
N LYS A 409 -3.12 -5.59 -12.78
CA LYS A 409 -2.70 -4.41 -13.56
C LYS A 409 -2.20 -4.78 -14.95
N TYR A 410 -1.45 -5.87 -15.06
CA TYR A 410 -0.92 -6.33 -16.32
C TYR A 410 -2.02 -6.77 -17.31
N THR A 411 -3.17 -7.19 -16.80
CA THR A 411 -4.31 -7.61 -17.64
C THR A 411 -5.37 -6.53 -17.87
N GLU A 412 -5.14 -5.30 -17.43
CA GLU A 412 -6.02 -4.18 -17.75
C GLU A 412 -6.04 -3.93 -19.27
N THR A 413 -7.22 -3.76 -19.86
CA THR A 413 -7.48 -3.40 -21.27
C THR A 413 -7.89 -1.94 -21.40
N GLU A 414 -7.98 -1.39 -22.61
CA GLU A 414 -8.44 -0.01 -22.79
C GLU A 414 -9.88 0.16 -22.30
N THR A 415 -10.75 -0.77 -22.67
CA THR A 415 -12.16 -0.75 -22.23
C THR A 415 -12.29 -0.90 -20.72
N THR A 416 -11.52 -1.78 -20.08
CA THR A 416 -11.59 -1.93 -18.62
C THR A 416 -10.97 -0.73 -17.89
N ARG A 417 -9.94 -0.08 -18.46
CA ARG A 417 -9.44 1.22 -17.95
C ARG A 417 -10.53 2.27 -18.02
N GLU A 418 -11.17 2.44 -19.17
CA GLU A 418 -12.23 3.44 -19.35
C GLU A 418 -13.40 3.19 -18.42
N LEU A 419 -13.85 1.93 -18.28
CA LEU A 419 -14.91 1.57 -17.34
C LEU A 419 -14.51 1.88 -15.90
N ARG A 420 -13.28 1.56 -15.49
CA ARG A 420 -12.75 1.87 -14.17
C ARG A 420 -12.69 3.37 -13.92
N GLU A 421 -12.08 4.12 -14.82
CA GLU A 421 -11.91 5.57 -14.65
C GLU A 421 -13.23 6.34 -14.67
N ARG A 422 -14.26 5.80 -15.33
CA ARG A 422 -15.59 6.44 -15.39
C ARG A 422 -16.52 6.01 -14.27
N HIS A 423 -16.37 4.82 -13.72
CA HIS A 423 -17.37 4.25 -12.80
C HIS A 423 -16.81 3.74 -11.49
N GLN A 424 -15.50 3.64 -11.30
CA GLN A 424 -14.91 3.15 -10.06
C GLN A 424 -14.23 4.28 -9.28
N MET A 425 -14.34 4.20 -7.96
CA MET A 425 -13.67 5.09 -7.03
C MET A 425 -12.91 4.23 -6.02
N ILE A 426 -11.65 4.59 -5.80
CA ILE A 426 -10.80 4.04 -4.73
C ILE A 426 -10.18 5.25 -4.04
N GLN A 427 -10.76 5.62 -2.91
CA GLN A 427 -10.35 6.80 -2.15
C GLN A 427 -10.44 6.52 -0.66
N ASP A 428 -9.50 7.08 0.09
CA ASP A 428 -9.49 7.14 1.55
C ASP A 428 -9.43 8.62 1.93
N MET A 429 -10.51 9.11 2.53
CA MET A 429 -10.68 10.51 2.91
C MET A 429 -10.67 10.62 4.43
N LEU A 430 -9.63 11.28 4.95
CA LEU A 430 -9.39 11.49 6.36
C LEU A 430 -10.14 12.77 6.78
N MET A 431 -11.31 12.62 7.38
CA MET A 431 -12.17 13.74 7.75
C MET A 431 -12.14 13.95 9.26
N PRO A 432 -12.17 15.20 9.76
CA PRO A 432 -12.42 15.46 11.18
C PRO A 432 -13.73 14.78 11.61
N ILE A 433 -13.74 14.11 12.76
CA ILE A 433 -14.85 13.21 13.16
C ILE A 433 -16.21 13.91 13.18
N ARG A 434 -16.23 15.20 13.53
CA ARG A 434 -17.44 16.05 13.56
C ARG A 434 -18.15 16.16 12.20
N TYR A 435 -17.46 15.89 11.10
CA TYR A 435 -18.04 15.91 9.75
C TYR A 435 -18.46 14.52 9.25
N LEU A 436 -18.39 13.46 10.06
CA LEU A 436 -18.72 12.09 9.65
C LEU A 436 -20.11 11.98 9.01
N SER A 437 -21.16 12.49 9.67
CA SER A 437 -22.53 12.45 9.12
C SER A 437 -22.61 13.14 7.76
N LYS A 438 -22.02 14.34 7.66
CA LYS A 438 -22.01 15.14 6.43
C LYS A 438 -21.24 14.45 5.31
N SER A 439 -20.15 13.77 5.62
CA SER A 439 -19.38 12.99 4.65
C SER A 439 -20.14 11.79 4.12
N ILE A 440 -20.86 11.04 4.98
CA ILE A 440 -21.68 9.91 4.53
C ILE A 440 -22.82 10.40 3.63
N GLU A 441 -23.49 11.50 3.98
CA GLU A 441 -24.50 12.13 3.13
C GLU A 441 -23.90 12.55 1.79
N TYR A 442 -22.71 13.15 1.80
CA TYR A 442 -22.02 13.52 0.58
C TYR A 442 -21.79 12.31 -0.34
N PHE A 443 -21.27 11.20 0.20
CA PHE A 443 -21.07 9.97 -0.57
C PHE A 443 -22.39 9.39 -1.09
N ASP A 444 -23.45 9.40 -0.29
CA ASP A 444 -24.79 8.95 -0.71
C ASP A 444 -25.34 9.78 -1.88
N GLU A 445 -25.27 11.10 -1.76
CA GLU A 445 -25.80 12.07 -2.71
C GLU A 445 -24.99 12.11 -4.01
N HIS A 446 -23.67 11.97 -3.95
CA HIS A 446 -22.82 12.16 -5.13
C HIS A 446 -22.43 10.85 -5.82
N THR A 447 -22.33 9.75 -5.06
CA THR A 447 -21.77 8.48 -5.57
C THR A 447 -22.73 7.30 -5.44
N GLY A 448 -23.54 7.27 -4.36
CA GLY A 448 -24.32 6.09 -3.95
C GLY A 448 -23.45 4.85 -3.71
N LEU A 449 -22.14 5.02 -3.53
CA LEU A 449 -21.17 3.95 -3.37
C LEU A 449 -21.25 3.37 -1.96
N TYR A 450 -21.42 2.06 -1.89
CA TYR A 450 -21.41 1.29 -0.65
C TYR A 450 -20.86 -0.12 -0.90
N PRO A 451 -20.22 -0.74 0.10
CA PRO A 451 -20.05 -0.20 1.45
C PRO A 451 -18.95 0.88 1.57
N LEU A 452 -18.98 1.66 2.65
CA LEU A 452 -17.91 2.57 3.07
C LEU A 452 -17.23 1.99 4.30
N TRP A 453 -15.89 2.08 4.35
CA TRP A 453 -15.08 1.69 5.49
C TRP A 453 -14.89 2.90 6.40
N LEU A 454 -15.09 2.73 7.70
CA LEU A 454 -14.82 3.77 8.70
C LEU A 454 -13.74 3.28 9.65
N SER A 455 -12.64 4.02 9.73
CA SER A 455 -11.55 3.75 10.66
C SER A 455 -11.18 5.02 11.43
N PRO A 456 -11.40 5.06 12.76
CA PRO A 456 -11.09 6.25 13.52
C PRO A 456 -9.59 6.35 13.79
N MET A 457 -9.05 7.57 13.76
CA MET A 457 -7.63 7.83 13.96
C MET A 457 -7.39 9.12 14.72
N SER A 458 -6.36 9.13 15.57
CA SER A 458 -5.88 10.34 16.24
C SER A 458 -4.71 10.95 15.47
N ILE A 459 -4.89 12.18 14.99
CA ILE A 459 -3.82 13.02 14.44
C ILE A 459 -3.35 13.93 15.56
N ARG A 460 -2.21 13.60 16.17
CA ARG A 460 -1.68 14.28 17.35
C ARG A 460 -0.75 15.41 16.99
N ARG A 461 -0.75 16.45 17.81
CA ARG A 461 0.27 17.50 17.73
C ARG A 461 1.61 16.95 18.23
N ASN A 462 2.68 17.17 17.47
CA ASN A 462 4.06 16.90 17.94
C ASN A 462 4.66 18.16 18.59
N SER A 463 5.75 17.97 19.34
CA SER A 463 6.42 19.04 20.10
C SER A 463 6.91 20.20 19.25
N GLU A 464 7.22 19.94 17.98
CA GLU A 464 7.76 20.93 17.04
C GLU A 464 6.66 21.62 16.20
N ASP A 465 5.41 21.17 16.29
CA ASP A 465 4.28 21.59 15.44
C ASP A 465 4.58 21.54 13.93
N ILE A 466 5.32 20.54 13.47
CA ILE A 466 5.70 20.36 12.06
C ILE A 466 5.10 19.09 11.44
N GLY A 467 5.33 18.86 10.15
CA GLY A 467 4.78 17.72 9.41
C GLY A 467 3.59 18.10 8.53
N PHE A 468 3.19 17.17 7.67
CA PHE A 468 2.17 17.38 6.63
C PHE A 468 0.75 17.51 7.19
N VAL A 469 0.44 16.77 8.26
CA VAL A 469 -0.90 16.68 8.86
C VAL A 469 -0.91 17.26 10.27
N ARG A 470 -2.04 17.84 10.66
CA ARG A 470 -2.23 18.49 11.96
C ARG A 470 -3.60 18.12 12.54
N PRO A 471 -3.77 18.22 13.87
CA PRO A 471 -5.10 18.17 14.48
C PRO A 471 -6.04 19.20 13.85
N PHE A 472 -7.33 18.92 13.91
CA PHE A 472 -8.34 19.89 13.49
C PHE A 472 -8.49 20.96 14.57
N CYS A 473 -8.53 22.23 14.18
CA CYS A 473 -8.86 23.35 15.06
C CYS A 473 -10.11 24.05 14.50
N ASP A 474 -11.13 24.27 15.33
CA ASP A 474 -12.29 25.04 14.91
C ASP A 474 -12.08 26.55 14.99
N GLU A 475 -13.10 27.30 14.57
CA GLU A 475 -13.11 28.76 14.53
C GLU A 475 -12.88 29.41 15.92
N ASN A 476 -13.17 28.68 17.00
CA ASN A 476 -12.94 29.13 18.37
C ASN A 476 -11.56 28.71 18.91
N GLY A 477 -10.75 28.04 18.09
CA GLY A 477 -9.44 27.50 18.46
C GLY A 477 -9.50 26.22 19.29
N VAL A 478 -10.66 25.54 19.36
CA VAL A 478 -10.76 24.25 20.05
C VAL A 478 -10.20 23.16 19.15
N GLU A 479 -9.17 22.49 19.65
CA GLU A 479 -8.49 21.39 18.98
C GLU A 479 -9.25 20.07 19.17
N ASP A 480 -9.41 19.30 18.09
CA ASP A 480 -9.89 17.92 18.10
C ASP A 480 -8.94 17.05 17.26
N GLU A 481 -8.29 16.11 17.93
CA GLU A 481 -7.34 15.20 17.29
C GLU A 481 -8.04 14.05 16.56
N LEU A 482 -9.35 13.84 16.76
CA LEU A 482 -10.05 12.67 16.23
C LEU A 482 -10.52 12.90 14.79
N PHE A 483 -10.04 12.05 13.90
CA PHE A 483 -10.43 11.95 12.50
C PHE A 483 -11.02 10.56 12.23
N VAL A 484 -11.68 10.43 11.09
CA VAL A 484 -12.16 9.16 10.54
C VAL A 484 -11.67 9.04 9.11
N ASP A 485 -11.06 7.91 8.79
CA ASP A 485 -10.80 7.51 7.42
C ASP A 485 -12.08 6.93 6.85
N ILE A 486 -12.54 7.50 5.74
CA ILE A 486 -13.73 7.06 5.00
C ILE A 486 -13.25 6.40 3.71
N GLY A 487 -13.09 5.08 3.76
CA GLY A 487 -12.63 4.26 2.65
C GLY A 487 -13.76 3.89 1.70
N ALA A 488 -13.69 4.42 0.49
CA ALA A 488 -14.68 4.27 -0.55
C ALA A 488 -14.07 3.51 -1.73
N TYR A 489 -14.43 2.23 -1.84
CA TYR A 489 -13.89 1.32 -2.85
C TYR A 489 -14.99 0.67 -3.68
N GLY A 490 -14.93 0.80 -5.00
CA GLY A 490 -15.77 0.05 -5.92
C GLY A 490 -16.51 0.91 -6.92
N THR A 491 -17.58 0.36 -7.48
CA THR A 491 -18.31 0.97 -8.59
C THR A 491 -19.44 1.89 -8.11
N LEU A 492 -19.50 3.10 -8.67
CA LEU A 492 -20.58 4.08 -8.46
C LEU A 492 -21.93 3.48 -8.89
N LYS A 493 -22.97 3.70 -8.08
CA LYS A 493 -24.33 3.25 -8.44
C LYS A 493 -25.06 4.26 -9.31
N LYS A 494 -24.71 5.55 -9.19
CA LYS A 494 -25.29 6.65 -9.96
C LYS A 494 -24.65 6.71 -11.35
N LYS A 495 -25.31 6.03 -12.31
CA LYS A 495 -24.80 5.82 -13.68
C LYS A 495 -24.69 7.08 -14.53
N ASP A 496 -25.34 8.15 -14.10
CA ASP A 496 -25.35 9.47 -14.75
C ASP A 496 -24.10 10.30 -14.47
N ARG A 497 -23.23 9.86 -13.55
CA ARG A 497 -22.04 10.61 -13.13
C ARG A 497 -20.74 9.90 -13.50
N ASP A 498 -19.81 10.66 -14.04
CA ASP A 498 -18.45 10.20 -14.30
C ASP A 498 -17.60 10.33 -13.03
N ALA A 499 -16.94 9.25 -12.63
CA ALA A 499 -16.10 9.22 -11.43
C ALA A 499 -14.98 10.25 -11.46
N ARG A 500 -14.54 10.71 -12.65
CA ARG A 500 -13.53 11.77 -12.79
C ARG A 500 -14.03 13.12 -12.26
N ASP A 501 -15.27 13.46 -12.59
CA ASP A 501 -15.88 14.72 -12.18
C ASP A 501 -16.21 14.67 -10.68
N VAL A 502 -16.71 13.52 -10.22
CA VAL A 502 -17.00 13.25 -8.81
C VAL A 502 -15.74 13.36 -7.95
N LEU A 503 -14.59 12.85 -8.42
CA LEU A 503 -13.34 12.92 -7.67
C LEU A 503 -12.93 14.37 -7.38
N GLY A 504 -12.94 15.24 -8.39
CA GLY A 504 -12.58 16.64 -8.19
C GLY A 504 -13.50 17.35 -7.18
N LEU A 505 -14.81 17.06 -7.22
CA LEU A 505 -15.77 17.60 -6.26
C LEU A 505 -15.54 17.06 -4.85
N LEU A 506 -15.23 15.77 -4.71
CA LEU A 506 -14.96 15.13 -3.43
C LEU A 506 -13.70 15.72 -2.79
N GLU A 507 -12.63 15.92 -3.55
CA GLU A 507 -11.40 16.53 -3.05
C GLU A 507 -11.63 17.98 -2.57
N GLN A 508 -12.46 18.75 -3.29
CA GLN A 508 -12.85 20.09 -2.84
C GLN A 508 -13.71 20.05 -1.57
N PHE A 509 -14.62 19.08 -1.44
CA PHE A 509 -15.37 18.86 -0.20
C PHE A 509 -14.43 18.55 0.98
N VAL A 510 -13.43 17.69 0.78
CA VAL A 510 -12.43 17.36 1.81
C VAL A 510 -11.65 18.62 2.24
N LEU A 511 -11.19 19.43 1.28
CA LEU A 511 -10.49 20.69 1.54
C LEU A 511 -11.34 21.69 2.35
N GLN A 512 -12.61 21.83 1.99
CA GLN A 512 -13.54 22.75 2.68
C GLN A 512 -13.79 22.38 4.14
N HIS A 513 -13.54 21.13 4.52
CA HIS A 513 -13.74 20.62 5.86
C HIS A 513 -12.42 20.24 6.55
N HIS A 514 -11.30 20.78 6.06
CA HIS A 514 -9.97 20.58 6.64
C HIS A 514 -9.57 19.10 6.77
N GLY A 515 -10.04 18.26 5.84
CA GLY A 515 -9.64 16.86 5.75
C GLY A 515 -8.38 16.65 4.90
N TYR A 516 -7.90 15.41 4.92
CA TYR A 516 -6.77 14.96 4.11
C TYR A 516 -7.17 13.79 3.20
N GLN A 517 -6.35 13.52 2.19
CA GLN A 517 -6.53 12.37 1.29
C GLN A 517 -5.32 11.45 1.36
N ALA A 518 -5.54 10.14 1.38
CA ALA A 518 -4.47 9.17 1.31
C ALA A 518 -3.81 9.16 -0.09
N LEU A 519 -2.52 9.49 -0.15
CA LEU A 519 -1.80 9.77 -1.39
C LEU A 519 -1.37 8.54 -2.22
N TYR A 520 -1.82 7.34 -1.85
CA TYR A 520 -1.74 6.17 -2.74
C TYR A 520 -2.85 6.20 -3.81
N ALA A 521 -3.98 6.84 -3.51
CA ALA A 521 -5.09 7.00 -4.44
C ALA A 521 -4.74 8.01 -5.54
N LYS A 522 -5.60 8.08 -6.56
CA LYS A 522 -5.50 9.08 -7.62
C LYS A 522 -5.93 10.43 -7.06
N THR A 523 -5.17 11.48 -7.34
CA THR A 523 -5.58 12.85 -7.06
C THR A 523 -5.87 13.64 -8.34
N ALA A 524 -6.93 14.44 -8.34
CA ALA A 524 -7.25 15.41 -9.40
C ALA A 524 -6.96 16.86 -8.98
N LEU A 525 -6.43 17.07 -7.76
CA LEU A 525 -6.06 18.39 -7.26
C LEU A 525 -5.01 19.06 -8.13
N SER A 526 -5.13 20.39 -8.21
CA SER A 526 -4.05 21.25 -8.67
C SER A 526 -2.90 21.27 -7.65
N HIS A 527 -1.69 21.69 -8.07
CA HIS A 527 -0.57 21.86 -7.15
C HIS A 527 -0.91 22.83 -6.00
N THR A 528 -1.61 23.92 -6.31
CA THR A 528 -2.06 24.91 -5.32
C THR A 528 -3.01 24.30 -4.30
N ASP A 529 -4.02 23.55 -4.75
CA ASP A 529 -4.99 22.93 -3.85
C ASP A 529 -4.39 21.79 -3.03
N PHE A 530 -3.49 21.01 -3.62
CA PHE A 530 -2.72 20.01 -2.90
C PHE A 530 -1.93 20.64 -1.74
N ARG A 531 -1.30 21.80 -1.99
CA ARG A 531 -0.54 22.53 -0.96
C ARG A 531 -1.42 23.25 0.06
N ARG A 532 -2.72 23.39 -0.21
CA ARG A 532 -3.72 23.81 0.80
C ARG A 532 -4.13 22.65 1.71
N MET A 533 -4.13 21.42 1.18
CA MET A 533 -4.48 20.23 1.95
C MET A 533 -3.46 19.94 3.04
N PHE A 534 -2.16 20.05 2.74
CA PHE A 534 -1.08 19.71 3.66
C PHE A 534 -0.25 20.91 4.09
N ASN A 535 0.37 20.83 5.27
CA ASN A 535 1.33 21.83 5.71
C ASN A 535 2.73 21.57 5.14
N HIS A 536 3.13 22.37 4.15
CA HIS A 536 4.42 22.26 3.47
C HIS A 536 5.54 23.14 4.06
N GLY A 537 5.25 24.07 4.98
CA GLY A 537 6.19 25.14 5.34
C GLY A 537 7.53 24.61 5.88
N SER A 538 7.47 23.70 6.85
CA SER A 538 8.67 23.06 7.41
C SER A 538 9.30 22.03 6.46
N TYR A 539 8.53 21.44 5.56
CA TYR A 539 9.02 20.49 4.56
C TYR A 539 9.88 21.21 3.50
N ASP A 540 9.43 22.36 3.00
CA ASP A 540 10.17 23.14 2.02
C ASP A 540 11.47 23.68 2.60
N ARG A 541 11.41 24.22 3.82
CA ARG A 541 12.61 24.68 4.56
C ARG A 541 13.62 23.56 4.75
N LEU A 542 13.17 22.36 5.15
CA LEU A 542 14.05 21.22 5.31
C LEU A 542 14.70 20.80 3.97
N ARG A 543 13.95 20.81 2.86
CA ARG A 543 14.47 20.52 1.52
C ARG A 543 15.51 21.54 1.03
N GLU A 544 15.43 22.78 1.50
CA GLU A 544 16.44 23.81 1.20
C GLU A 544 17.71 23.61 2.03
N LYS A 545 17.54 23.19 3.29
CA LYS A 545 18.65 22.92 4.21
C LYS A 545 19.43 21.66 3.86
N LEU A 546 18.75 20.60 3.40
CA LEU A 546 19.37 19.33 3.03
C LEU A 546 20.13 19.47 1.70
N PRO A 547 21.46 19.30 1.67
CA PRO A 547 22.22 19.50 0.45
C PRO A 547 21.83 18.48 -0.62
N LEU A 548 21.84 18.93 -1.88
CA LEU A 548 21.42 18.18 -3.06
C LEU A 548 19.95 17.67 -3.03
N CYS A 549 19.15 17.96 -2.00
CA CYS A 549 17.81 17.37 -1.86
C CYS A 549 16.86 17.78 -2.99
N LYS A 550 16.74 19.08 -3.28
CA LYS A 550 15.89 19.58 -4.40
C LYS A 550 16.40 19.11 -5.77
N LEU A 551 17.71 18.86 -5.91
CA LEU A 551 18.32 18.35 -7.14
C LEU A 551 18.04 16.85 -7.31
N ALA A 552 18.16 16.09 -6.22
CA ALA A 552 18.02 14.64 -6.22
C ALA A 552 16.56 14.18 -6.26
N PHE A 553 15.62 14.91 -5.64
CA PHE A 553 14.26 14.40 -5.46
C PHE A 553 13.20 15.36 -5.99
N ASP A 554 12.20 14.79 -6.65
CA ASP A 554 10.91 15.42 -6.92
C ASP A 554 10.24 15.95 -5.63
N GLU A 555 9.27 16.86 -5.79
CA GLU A 555 8.34 17.19 -4.71
C GLU A 555 7.34 16.03 -4.50
N VAL A 556 6.62 16.00 -3.38
CA VAL A 556 5.57 15.01 -3.13
C VAL A 556 4.53 15.05 -4.26
N TYR A 557 4.03 16.25 -4.60
CA TYR A 557 3.02 16.44 -5.64
C TYR A 557 3.43 15.85 -7.00
N ASP A 558 4.68 16.08 -7.42
CA ASP A 558 5.22 15.56 -8.69
C ASP A 558 5.16 14.02 -8.77
N LYS A 559 5.20 13.33 -7.61
CA LYS A 559 5.17 11.86 -7.54
C LYS A 559 3.77 11.28 -7.38
N VAL A 560 2.83 12.04 -6.82
CA VAL A 560 1.49 11.54 -6.47
C VAL A 560 0.41 12.00 -7.45
N SER A 561 0.63 13.12 -8.13
CA SER A 561 -0.27 13.66 -9.14
C SER A 561 -0.38 12.79 -10.40
N THR A 562 -1.33 13.13 -11.26
CA THR A 562 -1.51 12.53 -12.60
C THR A 562 -0.34 12.80 -13.55
N ALA A 563 0.52 13.79 -13.27
CA ALA A 563 1.77 13.98 -13.99
C ALA A 563 2.85 12.95 -13.59
N GLY A 564 2.83 12.52 -12.32
CA GLY A 564 3.76 11.53 -11.78
C GLY A 564 3.34 10.08 -11.97
N ARG A 565 2.05 9.83 -12.22
CA ARG A 565 1.46 8.49 -12.28
C ARG A 565 0.49 8.35 -13.44
N ALA A 566 0.56 7.21 -14.13
CA ALA A 566 -0.34 6.89 -15.24
C ALA A 566 -0.97 5.50 -15.07
N SER A 567 -2.04 5.23 -15.81
CA SER A 567 -2.66 3.91 -15.84
C SER A 567 -1.73 2.85 -16.45
N PRO A 568 -1.89 1.57 -16.08
CA PRO A 568 -1.18 0.46 -16.73
C PRO A 568 -1.24 0.46 -18.26
N VAL A 569 -2.40 0.81 -18.84
CA VAL A 569 -2.56 0.87 -20.30
C VAL A 569 -1.75 1.99 -20.93
N GLU A 570 -1.76 3.19 -20.33
CA GLU A 570 -0.96 4.33 -20.82
C GLU A 570 0.53 4.02 -20.75
N VAL A 571 1.00 3.40 -19.67
CA VAL A 571 2.40 2.98 -19.55
C VAL A 571 2.79 1.98 -20.63
N ARG A 572 1.92 1.00 -20.94
CA ARG A 572 2.17 0.07 -22.06
C ARG A 572 2.23 0.79 -23.41
N ARG A 573 1.42 1.83 -23.63
CA ARG A 573 1.49 2.66 -24.85
C ARG A 573 2.79 3.44 -24.92
N MET A 574 3.23 4.06 -23.82
CA MET A 574 4.50 4.79 -23.75
C MET A 574 5.69 3.88 -24.09
N LYS A 575 5.68 2.63 -23.61
CA LYS A 575 6.72 1.62 -23.89
C LYS A 575 6.72 1.09 -25.31
N LYS A 576 5.61 1.15 -26.06
CA LYS A 576 5.56 0.73 -27.47
C LYS A 576 6.07 1.81 -28.42
N LYS A 577 6.10 3.08 -27.98
CA LYS A 577 6.57 4.23 -28.77
C LYS A 577 8.09 4.45 -28.71
N HIS A 578 8.76 3.81 -27.73
CA HIS A 578 10.21 3.77 -27.57
C HIS A 578 10.70 2.37 -27.95
#